data_AF-A0A7I7QZL7-F1
#
_entry.id   AF-A0A7I7QZL7-F1
#
_cell.length_a   1.000
_cell.length_b   1.000
_cell.length_c   1.000
_cell.angle_alpha   90.00
_cell.angle_beta   90.00
_cell.angle_gamma   90.00
#
_symmetry.space_group_name_H-M   'P 1'
#
loop_
_entity.id
_entity.type
_entity.pdbx_description
1 polymer ?
#
loop_
_entity_poly.entity_id
_entity_poly.type
_entity_poly.pdbx_seq_one_letter_code
_entity_poly.pdbx_strand_id
1 'polypeptide(L)'
;MSTPVEAASRSRRTRVYVGVAAFVAVAAVLHLLVQLVVYPSAIYWLSYYVPTYEFGFVRRGLGGELVRLLPAGWYFPATYTMMWAPVVAWFVALGVLIRHVLGGRAPSQRRILLAITIPVLPFALSYALYSPRPELWAMTALVAYALHLTRARTDRPVLIASAVYGVLIAVLAFAHEGIPLQLGLGVAVAIVALAGWMTPLRQGLAAMLAVGPGLVSIAAIAVLGGSTTTGPLLCRSLPHRMLDDPYAASNTPAEHIAYLLGSRESLADYHDWMCRVAAPMVDSTVGDGLSLVASFGFGPLFASTLLGLVYLAVTLWAVQTFSGTPALDYLRDVRRRPLLPLLGLCLVVPLFVTGVDWTRWWVLITFDLVLPYVLYAVGRPAMDEPVPARTVRLFVVTVVVLAVLPTGAALHVGGPNFQ
;
A
#
# COMPACT_ATOMS: atom_id res chain seq x y z
N MET A 1 -20.74 40.31 -6.21
CA MET A 1 -21.92 39.92 -5.40
C MET A 1 -22.48 38.63 -5.99
N SER A 2 -22.40 37.52 -5.26
CA SER A 2 -23.03 36.26 -5.67
C SER A 2 -24.55 36.37 -5.49
N THR A 3 -25.33 35.83 -6.42
CA THR A 3 -26.79 35.85 -6.30
C THR A 3 -27.25 34.98 -5.12
N PRO A 4 -28.42 35.25 -4.51
CA PRO A 4 -28.95 34.44 -3.39
C PRO A 4 -29.07 32.94 -3.74
N VAL A 5 -29.38 32.63 -5.00
CA VAL A 5 -29.48 31.25 -5.52
C VAL A 5 -28.11 30.56 -5.55
N GLU A 6 -27.05 31.27 -5.95
CA GLU A 6 -25.68 30.75 -5.91
C GLU A 6 -25.21 30.51 -4.46
N ALA A 7 -25.52 31.42 -3.54
CA ALA A 7 -25.18 31.29 -2.13
C ALA A 7 -25.88 30.07 -1.47
N ALA A 8 -27.17 29.88 -1.73
CA ALA A 8 -27.93 28.72 -1.24
C ALA A 8 -27.40 27.40 -1.81
N SER A 9 -27.07 27.35 -3.11
CA SER A 9 -26.50 26.16 -3.74
C SER A 9 -25.11 25.81 -3.20
N ARG A 10 -24.28 26.81 -2.88
CA ARG A 10 -22.97 26.65 -2.25
C ARG A 10 -23.10 26.08 -0.84
N SER A 11 -23.99 26.65 -0.02
CA SER A 11 -24.30 26.14 1.33
C SER A 11 -24.77 24.68 1.32
N ARG A 12 -25.61 24.30 0.35
CA ARG A 12 -26.05 22.90 0.19
C ARG A 12 -24.88 21.96 -0.15
N ARG A 13 -24.00 22.35 -1.08
CA ARG A 13 -22.83 21.53 -1.45
C ARG A 13 -21.84 21.37 -0.29
N THR A 14 -21.58 22.43 0.46
CA THR A 14 -20.72 22.37 1.66
C THR A 14 -21.26 21.35 2.67
N ARG A 15 -22.58 21.37 2.95
CA ARG A 15 -23.20 20.38 3.84
C ARG A 15 -23.02 18.94 3.35
N VAL A 16 -23.15 18.70 2.04
CA VAL A 16 -22.90 17.38 1.44
C VAL A 16 -21.45 16.95 1.66
N TYR A 17 -20.47 17.82 1.40
CA TYR A 17 -19.06 17.45 1.56
C TYR A 17 -18.68 17.18 3.00
N VAL A 18 -19.17 18.00 3.94
CA VAL A 18 -18.98 17.77 5.38
C VAL A 18 -19.63 16.45 5.80
N GLY A 19 -20.85 16.17 5.35
CA GLY A 19 -21.55 14.91 5.65
C GLY A 19 -20.79 13.68 5.13
N VAL A 20 -20.28 13.74 3.89
CA VAL A 20 -19.46 12.65 3.33
C VAL A 20 -18.13 12.50 4.08
N ALA A 21 -17.45 13.60 4.40
CA ALA A 21 -16.20 13.54 5.17
C ALA A 21 -16.42 12.95 6.56
N ALA A 22 -17.50 13.34 7.24
CA ALA A 22 -17.89 12.76 8.53
C ALA A 22 -18.20 11.26 8.39
N PHE A 23 -18.91 10.86 7.34
CA PHE A 23 -19.17 9.44 7.05
C PHE A 23 -17.87 8.66 6.84
N VAL A 24 -16.92 9.18 6.06
CA VAL A 24 -15.60 8.55 5.86
C VAL A 24 -14.85 8.41 7.18
N ALA A 25 -14.90 9.41 8.06
CA ALA A 25 -14.29 9.32 9.39
C ALA A 25 -14.96 8.23 10.27
N VAL A 26 -16.30 8.13 10.24
CA VAL A 26 -17.02 7.06 10.94
C VAL A 26 -16.65 5.69 10.36
N ALA A 27 -16.64 5.54 9.04
CA ALA A 27 -16.25 4.30 8.38
C ALA A 27 -14.80 3.89 8.73
N ALA A 28 -13.89 4.86 8.83
CA ALA A 28 -12.51 4.61 9.27
C ALA A 28 -12.44 4.06 10.71
N VAL A 29 -13.21 4.64 11.63
CA VAL A 29 -13.32 4.13 13.01
C VAL A 29 -13.91 2.73 13.01
N LEU A 30 -14.95 2.46 12.21
CA LEU A 30 -15.54 1.14 12.09
C LEU A 30 -14.55 0.10 11.53
N HIS A 31 -13.77 0.43 10.49
CA HIS A 31 -12.72 -0.46 9.98
C HIS A 31 -11.65 -0.74 11.03
N LEU A 32 -11.24 0.27 11.81
CA LEU A 32 -10.28 0.09 12.89
C LEU A 32 -10.86 -0.81 13.99
N LEU A 33 -12.11 -0.61 14.39
CA LEU A 33 -12.80 -1.47 15.36
C LEU A 33 -12.90 -2.91 14.85
N VAL A 34 -13.23 -3.10 13.57
CA VAL A 34 -13.25 -4.44 12.97
C VAL A 34 -11.88 -5.09 13.09
N GLN A 35 -10.80 -4.39 12.77
CA GLN A 35 -9.45 -4.97 12.86
C GLN A 35 -8.93 -5.16 14.28
N LEU A 36 -9.33 -4.33 15.23
CA LEU A 36 -8.84 -4.44 16.61
C LEU A 36 -9.64 -5.44 17.44
N VAL A 37 -10.92 -5.65 17.12
CA VAL A 37 -11.86 -6.36 17.99
C VAL A 37 -12.57 -7.52 17.28
N VAL A 38 -13.04 -7.32 16.05
CA VAL A 38 -13.91 -8.31 15.38
C VAL A 38 -13.12 -9.35 14.58
N TYR A 39 -12.03 -8.93 13.95
CA TYR A 39 -11.16 -9.77 13.13
C TYR A 39 -9.68 -9.41 13.40
N PRO A 40 -9.18 -9.63 14.64
CA PRO A 40 -7.80 -9.33 15.02
C PRO A 40 -6.81 -10.22 14.25
N SER A 41 -6.28 -9.69 13.16
CA SER A 41 -5.34 -10.39 12.27
C SER A 41 -3.87 -10.31 12.71
N ALA A 42 -3.62 -9.81 13.92
CA ALA A 42 -2.27 -9.56 14.43
C ALA A 42 -1.40 -10.82 14.41
N ILE A 43 -1.95 -12.00 14.73
CA ILE A 43 -1.20 -13.25 14.70
C ILE A 43 -0.50 -13.47 13.35
N TYR A 44 -1.12 -13.09 12.22
CA TYR A 44 -0.49 -13.19 10.91
C TYR A 44 0.55 -12.08 10.68
N TRP A 45 0.21 -10.82 10.98
CA TRP A 45 1.05 -9.67 10.66
C TRP A 45 2.35 -9.59 11.47
N LEU A 46 2.33 -10.10 12.70
CA LEU A 46 3.53 -10.16 13.54
C LEU A 46 4.63 -11.03 12.94
N SER A 47 4.31 -11.95 12.02
CA SER A 47 5.30 -12.77 11.29
C SER A 47 6.35 -11.96 10.51
N TYR A 48 6.03 -10.71 10.12
CA TYR A 48 6.98 -9.81 9.45
C TYR A 48 8.13 -9.35 10.35
N TYR A 49 7.96 -9.46 11.67
CA TYR A 49 8.91 -8.99 12.68
C TYR A 49 9.50 -10.14 13.49
N VAL A 50 9.27 -11.38 13.04
CA VAL A 50 9.84 -12.60 13.62
C VAL A 50 11.31 -12.78 13.20
N PRO A 51 11.69 -12.71 11.91
CA PRO A 51 13.08 -12.96 11.50
C PRO A 51 14.05 -11.93 12.11
N THR A 52 15.18 -12.41 12.61
CA THR A 52 16.29 -11.61 13.17
C THR A 52 17.63 -12.06 12.59
N TYR A 53 18.70 -11.29 12.81
CA TYR A 53 20.04 -11.66 12.35
C TYR A 53 20.86 -12.46 13.37
N GLU A 54 20.25 -12.87 14.49
CA GLU A 54 20.93 -13.55 15.60
C GLU A 54 21.61 -14.86 15.18
N PHE A 55 20.95 -15.61 14.30
CA PHE A 55 21.42 -16.93 13.85
C PHE A 55 22.04 -16.90 12.45
N GLY A 56 22.33 -15.71 11.93
CA GLY A 56 22.87 -15.50 10.59
C GLY A 56 22.03 -14.56 9.75
N PHE A 57 22.49 -14.30 8.52
CA PHE A 57 21.77 -13.42 7.62
C PHE A 57 20.53 -14.11 7.04
N VAL A 58 19.36 -13.47 7.17
CA VAL A 58 18.07 -13.98 6.66
C VAL A 58 17.23 -12.88 6.00
N ARG A 59 16.31 -13.30 5.13
CA ARG A 59 15.26 -12.42 4.59
C ARG A 59 14.39 -11.85 5.71
N ARG A 60 13.99 -10.58 5.57
CA ARG A 60 13.13 -9.84 6.54
C ARG A 60 13.73 -9.65 7.94
N GLY A 61 15.04 -9.88 8.11
CA GLY A 61 15.69 -9.85 9.43
C GLY A 61 15.71 -8.49 10.14
N LEU A 62 15.61 -7.36 9.42
CA LEU A 62 15.73 -6.03 10.04
C LEU A 62 14.60 -5.74 11.03
N GLY A 63 13.38 -6.19 10.72
CA GLY A 63 12.20 -5.93 11.57
C GLY A 63 12.34 -6.58 12.95
N GLY A 64 12.70 -7.86 12.98
CA GLY A 64 12.91 -8.56 14.24
C GLY A 64 14.21 -8.17 14.93
N GLU A 65 15.24 -7.76 14.19
CA GLU A 65 16.47 -7.22 14.79
C GLU A 65 16.19 -5.96 15.63
N LEU A 66 15.34 -5.06 15.12
CA LEU A 66 14.91 -3.87 15.88
C LEU A 66 14.12 -4.24 17.15
N VAL A 67 13.28 -5.27 17.09
CA VAL A 67 12.56 -5.81 18.26
C VAL A 67 13.54 -6.38 19.28
N ARG A 68 14.58 -7.09 18.82
CA ARG A 68 15.60 -7.74 19.65
C ARG A 68 16.49 -6.76 20.42
N LEU A 69 16.60 -5.51 19.96
CA LEU A 69 17.31 -4.45 20.70
C LEU A 69 16.61 -4.06 22.01
N LEU A 70 15.35 -4.46 22.19
CA LEU A 70 14.58 -4.19 23.41
C LEU A 70 14.63 -5.40 24.36
N PRO A 71 14.42 -5.20 25.68
CA PRO A 71 14.41 -6.32 26.63
C PRO A 71 13.32 -7.35 26.27
N ALA A 72 13.57 -8.63 26.51
CA ALA A 72 12.68 -9.72 26.09
C ALA A 72 11.21 -9.56 26.53
N GLY A 73 10.96 -8.98 27.72
CA GLY A 73 9.60 -8.68 28.20
C GLY A 73 8.81 -7.69 27.33
N TRP A 74 9.47 -6.99 26.41
CA TRP A 74 8.87 -6.04 25.46
C TRP A 74 8.59 -6.63 24.09
N TYR A 75 8.82 -7.94 23.86
CA TYR A 75 8.67 -8.54 22.53
C TYR A 75 7.32 -8.22 21.86
N PHE A 76 6.19 -8.48 22.53
CA PHE A 76 4.87 -8.19 21.97
C PHE A 76 4.60 -6.68 21.83
N PRO A 77 4.76 -5.84 22.86
CA PRO A 77 4.62 -4.39 22.70
C PRO A 77 5.47 -3.82 21.54
N ALA A 78 6.71 -4.29 21.39
CA ALA A 78 7.61 -3.88 20.33
C ALA A 78 7.12 -4.33 18.95
N THR A 79 6.75 -5.60 18.78
CA THR A 79 6.26 -6.12 17.48
C THR A 79 4.93 -5.47 17.08
N TYR A 80 3.99 -5.26 18.00
CA TYR A 80 2.76 -4.50 17.75
C TYR A 80 3.06 -3.04 17.37
N THR A 81 4.03 -2.41 18.03
CA THR A 81 4.47 -1.05 17.67
C THR A 81 5.05 -1.03 16.26
N MET A 82 5.91 -1.98 15.93
CA MET A 82 6.52 -2.13 14.61
C MET A 82 5.49 -2.40 13.50
N MET A 83 4.40 -3.11 13.83
CA MET A 83 3.26 -3.37 12.94
C MET A 83 2.43 -2.10 12.70
N TRP A 84 2.10 -1.33 13.73
CA TRP A 84 1.23 -0.15 13.59
C TRP A 84 1.96 1.15 13.20
N ALA A 85 3.26 1.27 13.49
CA ALA A 85 4.06 2.43 13.09
C ALA A 85 3.99 2.76 11.58
N PRO A 86 4.13 1.79 10.64
CA PRO A 86 3.95 2.06 9.22
C PRO A 86 2.55 2.60 8.87
N VAL A 87 1.50 2.14 9.55
CA VAL A 87 0.12 2.62 9.35
C VAL A 87 -0.01 4.08 9.75
N VAL A 88 0.55 4.46 10.90
CA VAL A 88 0.55 5.85 11.37
C VAL A 88 1.31 6.74 10.40
N ALA A 89 2.51 6.33 9.98
CA ALA A 89 3.32 7.07 9.01
C ALA A 89 2.59 7.25 7.68
N TRP A 90 1.89 6.21 7.22
CA TRP A 90 1.07 6.26 6.01
C TRP A 90 -0.11 7.22 6.13
N PHE A 91 -0.82 7.23 7.26
CA PHE A 91 -1.92 8.20 7.48
C PHE A 91 -1.42 9.64 7.54
N VAL A 92 -0.23 9.88 8.12
CA VAL A 92 0.43 11.19 8.06
C VAL A 92 0.72 11.56 6.61
N ALA A 93 1.28 10.64 5.81
CA ALA A 93 1.56 10.87 4.39
C ALA A 93 0.30 11.19 3.58
N LEU A 94 -0.78 10.45 3.81
CA LEU A 94 -2.10 10.71 3.22
C LEU A 94 -2.63 12.09 3.61
N GLY A 95 -2.51 12.48 4.88
CA GLY A 95 -2.88 13.82 5.36
C GLY A 95 -2.08 14.92 4.66
N VAL A 96 -0.77 14.72 4.46
CA VAL A 96 0.10 15.65 3.72
C VAL A 96 -0.30 15.72 2.23
N LEU A 97 -0.61 14.59 1.60
CA LEU A 97 -1.10 14.53 0.22
C LEU A 97 -2.43 15.28 0.07
N ILE A 98 -3.38 15.04 0.97
CA ILE A 98 -4.69 15.72 0.99
C ILE A 98 -4.49 17.22 1.16
N ARG A 99 -3.64 17.64 2.11
CA ARG A 99 -3.29 19.06 2.30
C ARG A 99 -2.69 19.66 1.03
N HIS A 100 -1.83 18.92 0.32
CA HIS A 100 -1.25 19.39 -0.94
C HIS A 100 -2.32 19.56 -2.03
N VAL A 101 -3.25 18.62 -2.17
CA VAL A 101 -4.38 18.72 -3.13
C VAL A 101 -5.24 19.96 -2.84
N LEU A 102 -5.50 20.23 -1.56
CA LEU A 102 -6.30 21.37 -1.10
C LEU A 102 -5.55 22.72 -1.19
N GLY A 103 -4.22 22.72 -1.14
CA GLY A 103 -3.36 23.92 -1.04
C GLY A 103 -3.23 24.80 -2.29
N GLY A 104 -4.23 24.79 -3.18
CA GLY A 104 -4.26 25.64 -4.38
C GLY A 104 -4.48 27.13 -4.10
N ARG A 105 -4.26 27.97 -5.12
CA ARG A 105 -4.44 29.44 -5.01
C ARG A 105 -5.88 29.87 -4.74
N ALA A 106 -6.85 29.07 -5.17
CA ALA A 106 -8.27 29.31 -4.95
C ALA A 106 -8.97 28.02 -4.45
N PRO A 107 -9.96 28.14 -3.56
CA PRO A 107 -10.75 27.00 -3.13
C PRO A 107 -11.56 26.46 -4.32
N SER A 108 -11.33 25.19 -4.68
CA SER A 108 -12.04 24.50 -5.74
C SER A 108 -12.82 23.31 -5.21
N GLN A 109 -14.03 23.11 -5.74
CA GLN A 109 -14.85 21.95 -5.42
C GLN A 109 -14.17 20.63 -5.86
N ARG A 110 -13.46 20.61 -7.00
CA ARG A 110 -12.76 19.40 -7.46
C ARG A 110 -11.64 18.99 -6.53
N ARG A 111 -10.92 19.97 -5.95
CA ARG A 111 -9.91 19.73 -4.92
C ARG A 111 -10.53 19.08 -3.68
N ILE A 112 -11.70 19.55 -3.25
CA ILE A 112 -12.44 18.95 -2.14
C ILE A 112 -12.91 17.54 -2.46
N LEU A 113 -13.50 17.31 -3.65
CA LEU A 113 -13.93 15.98 -4.07
C LEU A 113 -12.75 15.00 -4.06
N LEU A 114 -11.65 15.36 -4.71
CA LEU A 114 -10.47 14.51 -4.78
C LEU A 114 -9.86 14.25 -3.39
N ALA A 115 -9.78 15.28 -2.55
CA ALA A 115 -9.29 15.16 -1.17
C ALA A 115 -10.10 14.16 -0.33
N ILE A 116 -11.43 14.17 -0.45
CA ILE A 116 -12.31 13.23 0.27
C ILE A 116 -12.28 11.82 -0.37
N THR A 117 -12.02 11.71 -1.67
CA THR A 117 -11.88 10.41 -2.35
C THR A 117 -10.57 9.69 -1.98
N ILE A 118 -9.47 10.41 -1.77
CA ILE A 118 -8.15 9.79 -1.50
C ILE A 118 -8.18 8.75 -0.35
N PRO A 119 -8.75 9.05 0.85
CA PRO A 119 -8.79 8.09 1.96
C PRO A 119 -9.50 6.77 1.64
N VAL A 120 -10.47 6.78 0.71
CA VAL A 120 -11.28 5.60 0.39
C VAL A 120 -10.77 4.84 -0.83
N LEU A 121 -9.64 5.25 -1.42
CA LEU A 121 -9.06 4.50 -2.53
C LEU A 121 -8.52 3.14 -2.04
N PRO A 122 -8.45 2.11 -2.93
CA PRO A 122 -8.10 0.74 -2.53
C PRO A 122 -6.75 0.57 -1.84
N PHE A 123 -5.82 1.52 -2.02
CA PHE A 123 -4.48 1.52 -1.41
C PHE A 123 -4.35 2.44 -0.18
N ALA A 124 -5.44 3.10 0.24
CA ALA A 124 -5.39 4.16 1.25
C ALA A 124 -5.73 3.63 2.65
N LEU A 125 -6.91 3.97 3.19
CA LEU A 125 -7.25 3.71 4.58
C LEU A 125 -7.49 2.24 4.87
N SER A 126 -8.40 1.62 4.11
CA SER A 126 -8.73 0.20 4.30
C SER A 126 -7.48 -0.66 4.12
N TYR A 127 -6.69 -0.41 3.07
CA TYR A 127 -5.42 -1.11 2.85
C TYR A 127 -4.52 -1.13 4.09
N ALA A 128 -4.25 0.04 4.67
CA ALA A 128 -3.31 0.15 5.77
C ALA A 128 -3.82 -0.48 7.07
N LEU A 129 -5.14 -0.45 7.31
CA LEU A 129 -5.73 -1.08 8.49
C LEU A 129 -5.75 -2.61 8.39
N TYR A 130 -6.14 -3.15 7.22
CA TYR A 130 -6.25 -4.60 7.04
C TYR A 130 -4.94 -5.27 6.66
N SER A 131 -3.93 -4.50 6.23
CA SER A 131 -2.62 -4.99 5.83
C SER A 131 -1.51 -4.08 6.39
N PRO A 132 -1.30 -4.06 7.73
CA PRO A 132 -0.29 -3.24 8.40
C PRO A 132 1.14 -3.78 8.16
N ARG A 133 1.57 -3.76 6.89
CA ARG A 133 2.83 -4.32 6.41
C ARG A 133 3.95 -3.26 6.37
N PRO A 134 5.23 -3.68 6.39
CA PRO A 134 6.37 -2.77 6.22
C PRO A 134 6.36 -1.95 4.92
N GLU A 135 5.66 -2.41 3.87
CA GLU A 135 5.58 -1.71 2.58
C GLU A 135 4.94 -0.31 2.67
N LEU A 136 4.11 -0.05 3.69
CA LEU A 136 3.54 1.27 3.96
C LEU A 136 4.61 2.33 4.24
N TRP A 137 5.79 1.94 4.77
CA TRP A 137 6.95 2.84 4.88
C TRP A 137 7.44 3.29 3.51
N ALA A 138 7.51 2.35 2.57
CA ALA A 138 7.93 2.64 1.21
C ALA A 138 6.88 3.48 0.47
N MET A 139 5.58 3.18 0.66
CA MET A 139 4.50 3.98 0.08
C MET A 139 4.55 5.42 0.62
N THR A 140 4.79 5.58 1.92
CA THR A 140 5.03 6.89 2.55
C THR A 140 6.21 7.62 1.92
N ALA A 141 7.34 6.92 1.72
CA ALA A 141 8.51 7.46 1.05
C ALA A 141 8.21 7.90 -0.38
N LEU A 142 7.41 7.13 -1.13
CA LEU A 142 7.04 7.46 -2.51
C LEU A 142 6.13 8.70 -2.56
N VAL A 143 5.19 8.84 -1.62
CA VAL A 143 4.38 10.07 -1.48
C VAL A 143 5.28 11.28 -1.23
N ALA A 144 6.21 11.19 -0.28
CA ALA A 144 7.13 12.28 0.03
C ALA A 144 8.02 12.64 -1.18
N TYR A 145 8.56 11.62 -1.86
CA TYR A 145 9.38 11.78 -3.05
C TYR A 145 8.59 12.44 -4.20
N ALA A 146 7.40 11.93 -4.52
CA ALA A 146 6.58 12.47 -5.60
C ALA A 146 6.10 13.91 -5.31
N LEU A 147 5.76 14.22 -4.05
CA LEU A 147 5.46 15.58 -3.60
C LEU A 147 6.68 16.53 -3.70
N HIS A 148 7.89 16.02 -3.53
CA HIS A 148 9.11 16.81 -3.75
C HIS A 148 9.31 17.09 -5.24
N LEU A 149 9.05 16.12 -6.12
CA LEU A 149 9.14 16.31 -7.58
C LEU A 149 8.21 17.41 -8.09
N THR A 150 7.02 17.58 -7.52
CA THR A 150 6.10 18.67 -7.94
C THR A 150 6.63 20.07 -7.61
N ARG A 151 7.60 20.18 -6.68
CA ARG A 151 8.20 21.45 -6.24
C ARG A 151 9.58 21.70 -6.83
N ALA A 152 10.29 20.64 -7.19
CA ALA A 152 11.63 20.74 -7.77
C ALA A 152 11.60 21.50 -9.11
N ARG A 153 12.59 22.37 -9.32
CA ARG A 153 12.74 23.19 -10.54
C ARG A 153 14.04 22.95 -11.30
N THR A 154 14.95 22.17 -10.71
CA THR A 154 16.30 21.93 -11.25
C THR A 154 16.68 20.47 -11.03
N ASP A 155 17.63 19.95 -11.83
CA ASP A 155 18.03 18.53 -11.80
C ASP A 155 18.56 18.09 -10.42
N ARG A 156 19.38 18.93 -9.78
CA ARG A 156 20.09 18.60 -8.55
C ARG A 156 19.19 18.14 -7.39
N PRO A 157 18.13 18.87 -6.98
CA PRO A 157 17.23 18.41 -5.92
C PRO A 157 16.46 17.14 -6.30
N VAL A 158 16.21 16.88 -7.58
CA VAL A 158 15.60 15.61 -8.02
C VAL A 158 16.58 14.45 -7.81
N LEU A 159 17.83 14.61 -8.24
CA LEU A 159 18.86 13.58 -8.10
C LEU A 159 19.17 13.27 -6.62
N ILE A 160 19.26 14.30 -5.76
CA ILE A 160 19.46 14.11 -4.32
C ILE A 160 18.27 13.35 -3.71
N ALA A 161 17.04 13.77 -4.02
CA ALA A 161 15.85 13.10 -3.51
C ALA A 161 15.75 11.65 -4.02
N SER A 162 16.15 11.39 -5.27
CA SER A 162 16.22 10.04 -5.83
C SER A 162 17.20 9.17 -5.07
N ALA A 163 18.39 9.69 -4.77
CA ALA A 163 19.39 8.95 -4.01
C ALA A 163 18.93 8.66 -2.57
N VAL A 164 18.34 9.65 -1.89
CA VAL A 164 17.78 9.47 -0.54
C VAL A 164 16.65 8.45 -0.55
N TYR A 165 15.73 8.54 -1.51
CA TYR A 165 14.66 7.55 -1.69
C TYR A 165 15.24 6.15 -1.95
N GLY A 166 16.21 6.01 -2.85
CA GLY A 166 16.83 4.74 -3.16
C GLY A 166 17.52 4.10 -1.96
N VAL A 167 18.28 4.88 -1.18
CA VAL A 167 18.90 4.39 0.07
C VAL A 167 17.84 3.93 1.07
N LEU A 168 16.76 4.69 1.23
CA LEU A 168 15.67 4.30 2.12
C LEU A 168 15.02 2.98 1.67
N ILE A 169 14.74 2.83 0.36
CA ILE A 169 14.21 1.58 -0.20
C ILE A 169 15.18 0.41 -0.04
N ALA A 170 16.49 0.67 -0.15
CA ALA A 170 17.53 -0.34 0.09
C ALA A 170 17.54 -0.84 1.55
N VAL A 171 17.33 0.04 2.52
CA VAL A 171 17.18 -0.32 3.94
C VAL A 171 15.89 -1.09 4.17
N LEU A 172 14.77 -0.60 3.62
CA LEU A 172 13.46 -1.24 3.77
C LEU A 172 13.40 -2.63 3.13
N ALA A 173 14.20 -2.91 2.10
CA ALA A 173 14.34 -4.25 1.53
C ALA A 173 14.73 -5.31 2.57
N PHE A 174 15.49 -4.94 3.61
CA PHE A 174 15.86 -5.86 4.70
C PHE A 174 14.72 -6.14 5.69
N ALA A 175 13.69 -5.28 5.73
CA ALA A 175 12.45 -5.53 6.48
C ALA A 175 11.43 -6.30 5.63
N HIS A 176 11.34 -5.98 4.34
CA HIS A 176 10.58 -6.74 3.37
C HIS A 176 11.22 -6.64 1.97
N GLU A 177 11.75 -7.77 1.52
CA GLU A 177 12.48 -7.98 0.28
C GLU A 177 11.71 -7.61 -0.99
N GLY A 178 10.37 -7.63 -0.94
CA GLY A 178 9.52 -7.26 -2.06
C GLY A 178 9.43 -5.75 -2.31
N ILE A 179 9.78 -4.91 -1.33
CA ILE A 179 9.55 -3.46 -1.38
C ILE A 179 10.14 -2.78 -2.63
N PRO A 180 11.41 -3.02 -3.02
CA PRO A 180 11.97 -2.36 -4.20
C PRO A 180 11.28 -2.73 -5.50
N LEU A 181 10.74 -3.96 -5.61
CA LEU A 181 9.98 -4.43 -6.76
C LEU A 181 8.58 -3.81 -6.80
N GLN A 182 7.96 -3.67 -5.62
CA GLN A 182 6.60 -3.17 -5.47
C GLN A 182 6.45 -1.73 -5.94
N LEU A 183 7.44 -0.86 -5.66
CA LEU A 183 7.33 0.59 -5.89
C LEU A 183 8.22 1.11 -7.03
N GLY A 184 8.93 0.21 -7.71
CA GLY A 184 9.80 0.56 -8.84
C GLY A 184 9.04 1.20 -10.00
N LEU A 185 7.81 0.75 -10.26
CA LEU A 185 6.92 1.34 -11.26
C LEU A 185 6.51 2.76 -10.86
N GLY A 186 6.09 2.97 -9.62
CA GLY A 186 5.60 4.25 -9.13
C GLY A 186 6.65 5.35 -9.19
N VAL A 187 7.90 5.04 -8.80
CA VAL A 187 9.00 6.00 -8.88
C VAL A 187 9.37 6.34 -10.32
N ALA A 188 9.40 5.34 -11.22
CA ALA A 188 9.68 5.55 -12.64
C ALA A 188 8.60 6.45 -13.29
N VAL A 189 7.34 6.17 -13.00
CA VAL A 189 6.21 6.95 -13.50
C VAL A 189 6.19 8.36 -12.90
N ALA A 190 6.50 8.52 -11.60
CA ALA A 190 6.61 9.83 -10.96
C ALA A 190 7.70 10.70 -11.60
N ILE A 191 8.88 10.13 -11.88
CA ILE A 191 9.98 10.86 -12.56
C ILE A 191 9.54 11.31 -13.94
N VAL A 192 8.93 10.43 -14.73
CA VAL A 192 8.50 10.76 -16.11
C VAL A 192 7.39 11.82 -16.10
N ALA A 193 6.37 11.65 -15.25
CA ALA A 193 5.19 12.50 -15.24
C ALA A 193 5.40 13.85 -14.54
N LEU A 194 6.15 13.89 -13.44
CA LEU A 194 6.30 15.08 -12.59
C LEU A 194 7.62 15.83 -12.86
N ALA A 195 8.66 15.13 -13.32
CA ALA A 195 9.94 15.72 -13.71
C ALA A 195 10.17 15.68 -15.24
N GLY A 196 9.09 15.80 -16.03
CA GLY A 196 9.12 15.74 -17.50
C GLY A 196 9.99 16.79 -18.19
N TRP A 197 10.32 17.87 -17.48
CA TRP A 197 11.21 18.95 -17.93
C TRP A 197 12.70 18.53 -17.95
N MET A 198 13.08 17.48 -17.23
CA MET A 198 14.44 16.94 -17.24
C MET A 198 14.78 16.29 -18.59
N THR A 199 16.07 16.26 -18.95
CA THR A 199 16.53 15.49 -20.10
C THR A 199 16.36 13.98 -19.86
N PRO A 200 16.20 13.15 -20.91
CA PRO A 200 16.07 11.70 -20.76
C PRO A 200 17.24 11.06 -19.98
N LEU A 201 18.46 11.52 -20.21
CA LEU A 201 19.66 11.05 -19.50
C LEU A 201 19.55 11.31 -17.98
N ARG A 202 19.12 12.52 -17.60
CA ARG A 202 18.97 12.90 -16.19
C ARG A 202 17.83 12.17 -15.52
N GLN A 203 16.74 11.90 -16.23
CA GLN A 203 15.66 11.03 -15.74
C GLN A 203 16.13 9.59 -15.55
N GLY A 204 16.91 9.06 -16.49
CA GLY A 204 17.52 7.74 -16.36
C GLY A 204 18.43 7.65 -15.13
N LEU A 205 19.27 8.66 -14.90
CA LEU A 205 20.11 8.74 -13.70
C LEU A 205 19.25 8.84 -12.42
N ALA A 206 18.21 9.66 -12.40
CA ALA A 206 17.30 9.78 -11.27
C ALA A 206 16.59 8.45 -10.96
N ALA A 207 16.19 7.70 -11.99
CA ALA A 207 15.58 6.38 -11.84
C ALA A 207 16.60 5.35 -11.33
N MET A 208 17.81 5.35 -11.87
CA MET A 208 18.90 4.48 -11.41
C MET A 208 19.25 4.73 -9.93
N LEU A 209 19.32 5.99 -9.50
CA LEU A 209 19.57 6.35 -8.10
C LEU A 209 18.42 5.94 -7.18
N ALA A 210 17.18 5.99 -7.67
CA ALA A 210 15.99 5.67 -6.89
C ALA A 210 15.72 4.16 -6.78
N VAL A 211 16.05 3.39 -7.82
CA VAL A 211 15.73 1.95 -7.91
C VAL A 211 16.96 1.08 -7.66
N GLY A 212 18.12 1.50 -8.16
CA GLY A 212 19.37 0.73 -8.15
C GLY A 212 19.77 0.22 -6.76
N PRO A 213 19.85 1.07 -5.71
CA PRO A 213 20.20 0.61 -4.37
C PRO A 213 19.26 -0.49 -3.83
N GLY A 214 17.96 -0.39 -4.10
CA GLY A 214 16.98 -1.41 -3.71
C GLY A 214 17.19 -2.74 -4.43
N LEU A 215 17.50 -2.70 -5.73
CA LEU A 215 17.83 -3.91 -6.50
C LEU A 215 19.12 -4.58 -6.00
N VAL A 216 20.12 -3.78 -5.63
CA VAL A 216 21.36 -4.29 -5.00
C VAL A 216 21.05 -4.97 -3.68
N SER A 217 20.20 -4.38 -2.83
CA SER A 217 19.76 -5.02 -1.57
C SER A 217 19.02 -6.34 -1.83
N ILE A 218 18.11 -6.40 -2.81
CA ILE A 218 17.41 -7.64 -3.16
C ILE A 218 18.41 -8.71 -3.61
N ALA A 219 19.36 -8.35 -4.49
CA ALA A 219 20.37 -9.29 -4.96
C ALA A 219 21.22 -9.81 -3.78
N ALA A 220 21.62 -8.93 -2.86
CA ALA A 220 22.34 -9.31 -1.65
C ALA A 220 21.50 -10.24 -0.77
N ILE A 221 20.20 -9.95 -0.57
CA ILE A 221 19.29 -10.79 0.20
C ILE A 221 19.14 -12.17 -0.45
N ALA A 222 18.98 -12.23 -1.77
CA ALA A 222 18.82 -13.47 -2.51
C ALA A 222 20.07 -14.36 -2.45
N VAL A 223 21.27 -13.76 -2.47
CA VAL A 223 22.55 -14.48 -2.41
C VAL A 223 22.89 -14.92 -0.99
N LEU A 224 22.63 -14.08 0.02
CA LEU A 224 23.07 -14.30 1.40
C LEU A 224 22.00 -14.91 2.30
N GLY A 225 20.72 -14.79 1.96
CA GLY A 225 19.57 -15.13 2.83
C GLY A 225 19.12 -16.58 2.83
N GLY A 226 19.77 -17.46 2.05
CA GLY A 226 19.43 -18.88 1.97
C GLY A 226 20.19 -19.71 3.00
N SER A 227 19.68 -19.79 4.24
CA SER A 227 20.17 -20.74 5.25
C SER A 227 19.05 -21.71 5.59
N THR A 228 19.30 -23.01 5.54
CA THR A 228 18.31 -24.07 5.85
C THR A 228 18.21 -24.40 7.34
N THR A 229 19.00 -23.72 8.19
CA THR A 229 19.09 -24.01 9.62
C THR A 229 18.50 -22.91 10.50
N THR A 230 18.06 -21.79 9.92
CA THR A 230 17.65 -20.62 10.69
C THR A 230 16.23 -20.74 11.21
N GLY A 231 15.29 -21.26 10.41
CA GLY A 231 13.91 -21.46 10.82
C GLY A 231 13.74 -22.23 12.15
N PRO A 232 14.37 -23.41 12.33
CA PRO A 232 14.29 -24.16 13.59
C PRO A 232 14.89 -23.45 14.80
N LEU A 233 15.97 -22.68 14.63
CA LEU A 233 16.58 -21.91 15.71
C LEU A 233 15.72 -20.71 16.10
N LEU A 234 15.15 -20.04 15.10
CA LEU A 234 14.24 -18.93 15.30
C LEU A 234 12.96 -19.37 16.01
N CYS A 235 12.41 -20.53 15.64
CA CYS A 235 11.24 -21.09 16.33
C CYS A 235 11.47 -21.19 17.84
N ARG A 236 12.63 -21.71 18.28
CA ARG A 236 12.96 -21.87 19.71
C ARG A 236 13.12 -20.56 20.48
N SER A 237 13.35 -19.43 19.81
CA SER A 237 13.52 -18.13 20.46
C SER A 237 12.21 -17.35 20.58
N LEU A 238 11.12 -17.82 19.98
CA LEU A 238 9.83 -17.13 20.01
C LEU A 238 9.12 -17.33 21.36
N PRO A 239 8.54 -16.26 21.94
CA PRO A 239 7.78 -16.39 23.18
C PRO A 239 6.40 -17.00 22.93
N HIS A 240 5.92 -17.78 23.89
CA HIS A 240 4.53 -18.26 23.91
C HIS A 240 3.56 -17.15 24.32
N ARG A 241 2.38 -17.13 23.70
CA ARG A 241 1.25 -16.26 24.05
C ARG A 241 0.03 -16.70 23.26
N MET A 242 -1.10 -16.87 23.93
CA MET A 242 -2.38 -17.04 23.26
C MET A 242 -2.79 -15.74 22.57
N LEU A 243 -3.05 -15.83 21.27
CA LEU A 243 -3.60 -14.75 20.44
C LEU A 243 -4.82 -15.27 19.67
N ASP A 244 -5.69 -14.34 19.28
CA ASP A 244 -6.77 -14.65 18.36
C ASP A 244 -6.25 -15.14 17.01
N ASP A 245 -6.83 -16.24 16.53
CA ASP A 245 -6.60 -16.81 15.22
C ASP A 245 -7.92 -16.83 14.44
N PRO A 246 -8.29 -15.69 13.82
CA PRO A 246 -9.52 -15.62 13.04
C PRO A 246 -9.45 -16.49 11.76
N TYR A 247 -8.27 -16.91 11.33
CA TYR A 247 -8.08 -17.73 10.14
C TYR A 247 -8.48 -19.18 10.39
N ALA A 248 -8.18 -19.73 11.57
CA ALA A 248 -8.65 -21.05 11.97
C ALA A 248 -10.18 -21.15 12.07
N ALA A 249 -10.88 -20.04 12.35
CA ALA A 249 -12.34 -19.98 12.36
C ALA A 249 -12.96 -19.79 10.96
N SER A 250 -12.15 -19.55 9.93
CA SER A 250 -12.61 -19.21 8.57
C SER A 250 -12.73 -20.41 7.63
N ASN A 251 -12.67 -21.64 8.16
CA ASN A 251 -12.75 -22.87 7.37
C ASN A 251 -14.13 -23.11 6.73
N THR A 252 -15.20 -22.63 7.37
CA THR A 252 -16.55 -22.65 6.79
C THR A 252 -17.25 -21.30 7.00
N PRO A 253 -18.18 -20.91 6.10
CA PRO A 253 -18.93 -19.66 6.28
C PRO A 253 -19.69 -19.59 7.61
N ALA A 254 -20.21 -20.72 8.08
CA ALA A 254 -20.94 -20.79 9.35
C ALA A 254 -20.03 -20.55 10.56
N GLU A 255 -18.86 -21.16 10.59
CA GLU A 255 -17.88 -20.95 11.67
C GLU A 255 -17.32 -19.53 11.66
N HIS A 256 -17.08 -18.98 10.47
CA HIS A 256 -16.63 -17.60 10.32
C HIS A 256 -17.67 -16.62 10.88
N ILE A 257 -18.95 -16.80 10.53
CA ILE A 257 -20.04 -15.99 11.10
C ILE A 257 -20.13 -16.19 12.61
N ALA A 258 -20.02 -17.42 13.10
CA ALA A 258 -20.06 -17.71 14.54
C ALA A 258 -18.91 -17.03 15.31
N TYR A 259 -17.72 -16.95 14.73
CA TYR A 259 -16.58 -16.20 15.27
C TYR A 259 -16.85 -14.69 15.27
N LEU A 260 -17.30 -14.13 14.14
CA LEU A 260 -17.61 -12.69 14.03
C LEU A 260 -18.70 -12.25 15.01
N LEU A 261 -19.64 -13.13 15.35
CA LEU A 261 -20.71 -12.89 16.33
C LEU A 261 -20.26 -13.13 17.79
N GLY A 262 -19.02 -13.56 18.03
CA GLY A 262 -18.49 -13.87 19.35
C GLY A 262 -19.04 -15.15 19.98
N SER A 263 -19.79 -15.96 19.23
CA SER A 263 -20.31 -17.25 19.70
C SER A 263 -19.28 -18.39 19.64
N ARG A 264 -18.11 -18.14 19.04
CA ARG A 264 -16.98 -19.06 18.98
C ARG A 264 -15.69 -18.29 19.22
N GLU A 265 -14.91 -18.74 20.19
CA GLU A 265 -13.53 -18.29 20.35
C GLU A 265 -12.61 -19.09 19.43
N SER A 266 -11.56 -18.44 18.93
CA SER A 266 -10.53 -19.07 18.11
C SER A 266 -9.19 -18.49 18.52
N LEU A 267 -8.48 -19.23 19.37
CA LEU A 267 -7.18 -18.85 19.90
C LEU A 267 -6.13 -19.84 19.43
N ALA A 268 -4.93 -19.34 19.12
CA ALA A 268 -3.75 -20.15 18.86
C ALA A 268 -2.58 -19.66 19.72
N ASP A 269 -1.72 -20.58 20.14
CA ASP A 269 -0.44 -20.18 20.71
C ASP A 269 0.46 -19.59 19.62
N TYR A 270 0.94 -18.37 19.86
CA TYR A 270 1.73 -17.61 18.90
C TYR A 270 3.01 -18.34 18.48
N HIS A 271 3.73 -18.97 19.42
CA HIS A 271 4.95 -19.70 19.10
C HIS A 271 4.62 -20.88 18.18
N ASP A 272 3.63 -21.71 18.53
CA ASP A 272 3.27 -22.88 17.73
C ASP A 272 2.75 -22.51 16.34
N TRP A 273 1.94 -21.45 16.25
CA TRP A 273 1.47 -20.91 14.98
C TRP A 273 2.63 -20.41 14.12
N MET A 274 3.57 -19.64 14.70
CA MET A 274 4.72 -19.10 13.97
C MET A 274 5.70 -20.18 13.53
N CYS A 275 5.96 -21.18 14.36
CA CYS A 275 6.81 -22.30 14.00
C CYS A 275 6.22 -23.11 12.85
N ARG A 276 4.89 -23.21 12.76
CA ARG A 276 4.20 -23.86 11.63
C ARG A 276 4.20 -23.01 10.36
N VAL A 277 3.94 -21.71 10.47
CA VAL A 277 3.67 -20.84 9.30
C VAL A 277 4.87 -19.98 8.90
N ALA A 278 5.57 -19.36 9.85
CA ALA A 278 6.63 -18.39 9.58
C ALA A 278 8.02 -18.99 9.48
N ALA A 279 8.36 -20.00 10.29
CA ALA A 279 9.68 -20.64 10.23
C ALA A 279 10.00 -21.23 8.84
N PRO A 280 9.07 -21.95 8.15
CA PRO A 280 9.32 -22.42 6.79
C PRO A 280 9.53 -21.30 5.77
N MET A 281 8.90 -20.13 5.98
CA MET A 281 9.09 -18.99 5.08
C MET A 281 10.51 -18.42 5.15
N VAL A 282 11.17 -18.46 6.31
CA VAL A 282 12.53 -17.92 6.47
C VAL A 282 13.52 -18.70 5.61
N ASP A 283 13.36 -20.02 5.57
CA ASP A 283 14.25 -20.91 4.83
C ASP A 283 13.81 -21.11 3.37
N SER A 284 12.68 -20.52 2.96
CA SER A 284 12.11 -20.70 1.62
C SER A 284 12.95 -20.03 0.52
N THR A 285 13.16 -20.79 -0.56
CA THR A 285 13.88 -20.39 -1.76
C THR A 285 12.95 -19.77 -2.81
N VAL A 286 13.53 -19.22 -3.88
CA VAL A 286 12.77 -18.75 -5.05
C VAL A 286 11.99 -19.91 -5.70
N GLY A 287 12.56 -21.12 -5.71
CA GLY A 287 11.91 -22.31 -6.23
C GLY A 287 10.64 -22.68 -5.46
N ASP A 288 10.67 -22.52 -4.13
CA ASP A 288 9.49 -22.74 -3.28
C ASP A 288 8.38 -21.73 -3.58
N GLY A 289 8.75 -20.48 -3.86
CA GLY A 289 7.80 -19.45 -4.31
C GLY A 289 7.12 -19.79 -5.65
N LEU A 290 7.90 -20.29 -6.62
CA LEU A 290 7.36 -20.76 -7.90
C LEU A 290 6.41 -21.95 -7.71
N SER A 291 6.81 -22.91 -6.88
CA SER A 291 6.00 -24.09 -6.55
C SER A 291 4.69 -23.69 -5.86
N LEU A 292 4.76 -22.73 -4.92
CA LEU A 292 3.58 -22.19 -4.23
C LEU A 292 2.60 -21.54 -5.21
N VAL A 293 3.08 -20.68 -6.11
CA VAL A 293 2.24 -20.07 -7.14
C VAL A 293 1.63 -21.12 -8.08
N ALA A 294 2.41 -22.12 -8.48
CA ALA A 294 1.92 -23.23 -9.31
C ALA A 294 0.83 -24.05 -8.59
N SER A 295 1.01 -24.32 -7.30
CA SER A 295 0.05 -25.09 -6.47
C SER A 295 -1.29 -24.38 -6.31
N PHE A 296 -1.31 -23.05 -6.41
CA PHE A 296 -2.52 -22.24 -6.32
C PHE A 296 -3.43 -22.38 -7.55
N GLY A 297 -2.84 -22.72 -8.70
CA GLY A 297 -3.55 -22.94 -9.95
C GLY A 297 -4.04 -21.66 -10.64
N PHE A 298 -4.37 -21.78 -11.92
CA PHE A 298 -4.74 -20.63 -12.76
C PHE A 298 -6.03 -19.92 -12.32
N GLY A 299 -7.05 -20.66 -11.87
CA GLY A 299 -8.38 -20.11 -11.57
C GLY A 299 -8.37 -18.99 -10.51
N PRO A 300 -7.91 -19.26 -9.28
CA PRO A 300 -7.85 -18.25 -8.22
C PRO A 300 -6.95 -17.06 -8.57
N LEU A 301 -5.80 -17.31 -9.19
CA LEU A 301 -4.87 -16.26 -9.63
C LEU A 301 -5.50 -15.37 -10.71
N PHE A 302 -6.20 -15.95 -11.67
CA PHE A 302 -6.93 -15.20 -12.70
C PHE A 302 -8.04 -14.33 -12.09
N ALA A 303 -8.85 -14.88 -11.17
CA ALA A 303 -9.87 -14.12 -10.46
C ALA A 303 -9.28 -12.94 -9.66
N SER A 304 -8.14 -13.18 -8.98
CA SER A 304 -7.40 -12.15 -8.24
C SER A 304 -6.90 -11.02 -9.15
N THR A 305 -6.44 -11.37 -10.36
CA THR A 305 -6.05 -10.40 -11.39
C THR A 305 -7.23 -9.61 -11.90
N LEU A 306 -8.37 -10.25 -12.20
CA LEU A 306 -9.57 -9.53 -12.63
C LEU A 306 -10.04 -8.53 -11.58
N LEU A 307 -10.08 -8.93 -10.31
CA LEU A 307 -10.44 -8.03 -9.21
C LEU A 307 -9.46 -6.86 -9.10
N GLY A 308 -8.16 -7.13 -9.20
CA GLY A 308 -7.11 -6.11 -9.21
C GLY A 308 -7.25 -5.10 -10.36
N LEU A 309 -7.55 -5.57 -11.57
CA LEU A 309 -7.82 -4.74 -12.73
C LEU A 309 -9.07 -3.87 -12.55
N VAL A 310 -10.12 -4.40 -11.90
CA VAL A 310 -11.30 -3.62 -11.53
C VAL A 310 -10.93 -2.49 -10.56
N TYR A 311 -10.11 -2.76 -9.53
CA TYR A 311 -9.63 -1.72 -8.63
C TYR A 311 -8.83 -0.64 -9.35
N LEU A 312 -7.94 -1.02 -10.25
CA LEU A 312 -7.18 -0.06 -11.06
C LEU A 312 -8.12 0.81 -11.91
N ALA A 313 -9.04 0.19 -12.64
CA ALA A 313 -9.97 0.88 -13.54
C ALA A 313 -10.90 1.83 -12.78
N VAL A 314 -11.51 1.37 -11.68
CA VAL A 314 -12.40 2.19 -10.84
C VAL A 314 -11.63 3.35 -10.23
N THR A 315 -10.38 3.13 -9.79
CA THR A 315 -9.56 4.19 -9.18
C THR A 315 -9.17 5.26 -10.20
N LEU A 316 -8.68 4.86 -11.38
CA LEU A 316 -8.36 5.80 -12.46
C LEU A 316 -9.60 6.59 -12.90
N TRP A 317 -10.75 5.92 -13.01
CA TRP A 317 -12.03 6.54 -13.32
C TRP A 317 -12.48 7.53 -12.22
N ALA A 318 -12.34 7.17 -10.93
CA ALA A 318 -12.70 8.06 -9.84
C ALA A 318 -11.83 9.32 -9.86
N VAL A 319 -10.50 9.16 -10.00
CA VAL A 319 -9.57 10.29 -10.04
C VAL A 319 -9.84 11.16 -11.27
N GLN A 320 -10.05 10.60 -12.47
CA GLN A 320 -10.36 11.42 -13.66
C GLN A 320 -11.68 12.19 -13.48
N THR A 321 -12.70 11.55 -12.90
CA THR A 321 -14.03 12.12 -12.75
C THR A 321 -14.03 13.28 -11.78
N PHE A 322 -13.35 13.13 -10.64
CA PHE A 322 -13.34 14.13 -9.57
C PHE A 322 -12.29 15.22 -9.80
N SER A 323 -11.15 14.90 -10.42
CA SER A 323 -10.16 15.91 -10.83
C SER A 323 -10.55 16.66 -12.10
N GLY A 324 -11.38 16.07 -12.97
CA GLY A 324 -11.68 16.61 -14.30
C GLY A 324 -10.54 16.46 -15.31
N THR A 325 -9.38 15.96 -14.89
CA THR A 325 -8.24 15.70 -15.78
C THR A 325 -8.45 14.34 -16.46
N PRO A 326 -8.35 14.21 -17.79
CA PRO A 326 -8.45 12.90 -18.44
C PRO A 326 -7.23 12.02 -18.16
N ALA A 327 -7.46 10.75 -17.81
CA ALA A 327 -6.36 9.81 -17.56
C ALA A 327 -5.50 9.57 -18.82
N LEU A 328 -6.10 9.69 -20.01
CA LEU A 328 -5.40 9.55 -21.28
C LEU A 328 -4.32 10.63 -21.49
N ASP A 329 -4.52 11.84 -20.99
CA ASP A 329 -3.52 12.91 -21.14
C ASP A 329 -2.28 12.63 -20.30
N TYR A 330 -2.50 12.19 -19.06
CA TYR A 330 -1.45 11.68 -18.20
C TYR A 330 -0.71 10.48 -18.83
N LEU A 331 -1.45 9.49 -19.34
CA LEU A 331 -0.85 8.31 -19.98
C LEU A 331 -0.09 8.68 -21.28
N ARG A 332 -0.55 9.67 -22.05
CA ARG A 332 0.19 10.18 -23.21
C ARG A 332 1.53 10.76 -22.80
N ASP A 333 1.58 11.55 -21.73
CA ASP A 333 2.84 12.11 -21.22
C ASP A 333 3.79 11.02 -20.74
N VAL A 334 3.28 10.00 -20.06
CA VAL A 334 4.08 8.82 -19.65
C VAL A 334 4.59 8.03 -20.87
N ARG A 335 3.74 7.82 -21.88
CA ARG A 335 4.07 7.06 -23.11
C ARG A 335 5.10 7.75 -24.01
N ARG A 336 5.30 9.07 -23.89
CA ARG A 336 6.37 9.77 -24.62
C ARG A 336 7.77 9.29 -24.24
N ARG A 337 7.93 8.71 -23.05
CA ARG A 337 9.20 8.17 -22.55
C ARG A 337 8.96 6.78 -21.93
N PRO A 338 8.65 5.76 -22.75
CA PRO A 338 8.12 4.50 -22.27
C PRO A 338 9.17 3.62 -21.58
N LEU A 339 10.46 3.86 -21.81
CA LEU A 339 11.54 3.00 -21.29
C LEU A 339 11.48 2.86 -19.76
N LEU A 340 11.41 3.96 -19.00
CA LEU A 340 11.42 3.89 -17.54
C LEU A 340 10.15 3.22 -16.97
N PRO A 341 8.92 3.57 -17.41
CA PRO A 341 7.72 2.84 -17.00
C PRO A 341 7.74 1.35 -17.37
N LEU A 342 8.27 0.99 -18.54
CA LEU A 342 8.39 -0.41 -18.95
C LEU A 342 9.37 -1.17 -18.06
N LEU A 343 10.53 -0.60 -17.76
CA LEU A 343 11.47 -1.18 -16.80
C LEU A 343 10.84 -1.33 -15.41
N GLY A 344 10.12 -0.30 -14.94
CA GLY A 344 9.36 -0.36 -13.70
C GLY A 344 8.31 -1.46 -13.69
N LEU A 345 7.59 -1.67 -14.80
CA LEU A 345 6.62 -2.76 -14.95
C LEU A 345 7.31 -4.14 -14.91
N CYS A 346 8.48 -4.27 -15.53
CA CYS A 346 9.27 -5.50 -15.47
C CYS A 346 9.70 -5.85 -14.03
N LEU A 347 9.94 -4.85 -13.16
CA LEU A 347 10.26 -5.09 -11.76
C LEU A 347 9.12 -5.70 -10.96
N VAL A 348 7.88 -5.52 -11.40
CA VAL A 348 6.71 -6.07 -10.71
C VAL A 348 6.51 -7.55 -11.08
N VAL A 349 6.99 -8.00 -12.23
CA VAL A 349 6.79 -9.38 -12.73
C VAL A 349 7.24 -10.46 -11.72
N PRO A 350 8.45 -10.38 -11.11
CA PRO A 350 8.85 -11.38 -10.13
C PRO A 350 7.86 -11.55 -8.97
N LEU A 351 7.17 -10.49 -8.53
CA LEU A 351 6.18 -10.57 -7.44
C LEU A 351 5.00 -11.49 -7.79
N PHE A 352 4.55 -11.46 -9.04
CA PHE A 352 3.47 -12.32 -9.53
C PHE A 352 3.92 -13.76 -9.71
N VAL A 353 5.19 -13.94 -10.06
CA VAL A 353 5.78 -15.26 -10.33
C VAL A 353 6.13 -16.00 -9.03
N THR A 354 6.46 -15.28 -7.96
CA THR A 354 6.92 -15.89 -6.69
C THR A 354 5.97 -15.68 -5.51
N GLY A 355 4.79 -15.10 -5.72
CA GLY A 355 3.83 -14.80 -4.65
C GLY A 355 2.38 -14.92 -5.10
N VAL A 356 1.52 -15.33 -4.17
CA VAL A 356 0.09 -15.63 -4.41
C VAL A 356 -0.85 -14.45 -4.12
N ASP A 357 -0.34 -13.36 -3.53
CA ASP A 357 -1.12 -12.16 -3.16
C ASP A 357 -1.42 -11.26 -4.39
N TRP A 358 -1.94 -11.81 -5.48
CA TRP A 358 -2.06 -11.10 -6.76
C TRP A 358 -2.95 -9.84 -6.68
N THR A 359 -4.05 -9.89 -5.92
CA THR A 359 -4.89 -8.70 -5.71
C THR A 359 -4.12 -7.60 -4.98
N ARG A 360 -3.23 -7.95 -4.03
CA ARG A 360 -2.34 -6.97 -3.37
C ARG A 360 -1.41 -6.30 -4.36
N TRP A 361 -0.76 -7.08 -5.22
CA TRP A 361 0.14 -6.55 -6.23
C TRP A 361 -0.56 -5.58 -7.17
N TRP A 362 -1.81 -5.85 -7.54
CA TRP A 362 -2.61 -4.90 -8.31
C TRP A 362 -2.98 -3.64 -7.54
N VAL A 363 -3.24 -3.72 -6.23
CA VAL A 363 -3.46 -2.52 -5.39
C VAL A 363 -2.20 -1.66 -5.33
N LEU A 364 -1.01 -2.25 -5.22
CA LEU A 364 0.26 -1.53 -5.25
C LEU A 364 0.55 -0.92 -6.64
N ILE A 365 0.30 -1.66 -7.74
CA ILE A 365 0.35 -1.09 -9.11
C ILE A 365 -0.63 0.09 -9.23
N THR A 366 -1.82 -0.03 -8.65
CA THR A 366 -2.82 1.04 -8.64
C THR A 366 -2.27 2.27 -7.91
N PHE A 367 -1.68 2.10 -6.74
CA PHE A 367 -1.00 3.17 -6.02
C PHE A 367 0.11 3.83 -6.85
N ASP A 368 1.00 3.02 -7.44
CA ASP A 368 2.13 3.45 -8.25
C ASP A 368 1.73 4.29 -9.46
N LEU A 369 0.60 3.97 -10.09
CA LEU A 369 0.07 4.72 -11.24
C LEU A 369 -0.76 5.93 -10.82
N VAL A 370 -1.54 5.81 -9.75
CA VAL A 370 -2.53 6.80 -9.34
C VAL A 370 -1.93 7.93 -8.53
N LEU A 371 -0.93 7.67 -7.68
CA LEU A 371 -0.28 8.73 -6.91
C LEU A 371 0.34 9.80 -7.82
N PRO A 372 1.19 9.46 -8.83
CA PRO A 372 1.70 10.45 -9.76
C PRO A 372 0.60 11.11 -10.58
N TYR A 373 -0.47 10.37 -10.91
CA TYR A 373 -1.61 10.92 -11.64
C TYR A 373 -2.37 11.98 -10.82
N VAL A 374 -2.63 11.74 -9.54
CA VAL A 374 -3.24 12.72 -8.62
C VAL A 374 -2.39 13.98 -8.58
N LEU A 375 -1.08 13.84 -8.38
CA LEU A 375 -0.15 14.98 -8.33
C LEU A 375 -0.04 15.72 -9.66
N TYR A 376 -0.06 15.00 -10.77
CA TYR A 376 -0.14 15.56 -12.12
C TYR A 376 -1.42 16.38 -12.31
N ALA A 377 -2.57 15.85 -11.87
CA ALA A 377 -3.87 16.49 -12.02
C ALA A 377 -3.99 17.77 -11.17
N VAL A 378 -3.41 17.80 -9.95
CA VAL A 378 -3.44 18.97 -9.04
C VAL A 378 -2.95 20.27 -9.69
N GLY A 379 -1.99 20.15 -10.63
CA GLY A 379 -1.43 21.28 -11.37
C GLY A 379 -2.18 21.67 -12.66
N ARG A 380 -3.27 20.98 -13.01
CA ARG A 380 -4.00 21.19 -14.28
C ARG A 380 -5.14 22.20 -14.11
N PRO A 381 -5.44 23.02 -15.14
CA PRO A 381 -6.54 23.98 -15.11
C PRO A 381 -7.90 23.35 -14.81
N ALA A 382 -8.10 22.11 -15.25
CA ALA A 382 -9.31 21.34 -15.00
C ALA A 382 -9.68 21.26 -13.51
N MET A 383 -8.69 21.34 -12.60
CA MET A 383 -8.93 21.33 -11.16
C MET A 383 -9.66 22.58 -10.66
N ASP A 384 -9.63 23.69 -11.39
CA ASP A 384 -10.26 24.95 -10.97
C ASP A 384 -11.61 25.18 -11.69
N GLU A 385 -12.02 24.26 -12.57
CA GLU A 385 -13.29 24.29 -13.27
C GLU A 385 -14.49 23.91 -12.39
N PRO A 386 -15.69 24.45 -12.69
CA PRO A 386 -16.90 24.11 -11.95
C PRO A 386 -17.27 22.63 -12.06
N VAL A 387 -17.85 22.10 -10.96
CA VAL A 387 -18.28 20.70 -10.90
C VAL A 387 -19.75 20.56 -11.32
N PRO A 388 -20.06 19.71 -12.32
CA PRO A 388 -21.43 19.36 -12.69
C PRO A 388 -22.19 18.67 -11.54
N ALA A 389 -23.49 18.91 -11.43
CA ALA A 389 -24.32 18.30 -10.38
C ALA A 389 -24.32 16.76 -10.42
N ARG A 390 -24.23 16.17 -11.61
CA ARG A 390 -24.12 14.72 -11.81
C ARG A 390 -22.85 14.15 -11.16
N THR A 391 -21.73 14.86 -11.29
CA THR A 391 -20.45 14.48 -10.69
C THR A 391 -20.51 14.47 -9.16
N VAL A 392 -21.23 15.42 -8.55
CA VAL A 392 -21.44 15.43 -7.10
C VAL A 392 -22.24 14.21 -6.63
N ARG A 393 -23.27 13.80 -7.37
CA ARG A 393 -24.04 12.59 -7.04
C ARG A 393 -23.19 11.32 -7.18
N LEU A 394 -22.45 11.21 -8.28
CA LEU A 394 -21.50 10.10 -8.48
C LEU A 394 -20.45 10.07 -7.38
N PHE A 395 -19.94 11.23 -6.97
CA PHE A 395 -19.00 11.34 -5.85
C PHE A 395 -19.55 10.74 -4.55
N VAL A 396 -20.78 11.09 -4.16
CA VAL A 396 -21.40 10.54 -2.96
C VAL A 396 -21.50 9.02 -3.05
N VAL A 397 -22.01 8.49 -4.16
CA VAL A 397 -22.16 7.03 -4.35
C VAL A 397 -20.80 6.34 -4.32
N THR A 398 -19.83 6.82 -5.08
CA THR A 398 -18.48 6.24 -5.15
C THR A 398 -17.81 6.23 -3.78
N VAL A 399 -17.82 7.36 -3.06
CA VAL A 399 -17.16 7.43 -1.76
C VAL A 399 -17.85 6.56 -0.72
N VAL A 400 -19.19 6.52 -0.70
CA VAL A 400 -19.92 5.65 0.24
C VAL A 400 -19.64 4.18 -0.05
N VAL A 401 -19.70 3.76 -1.32
CA VAL A 401 -19.41 2.37 -1.70
C VAL A 401 -17.97 2.00 -1.32
N LEU A 402 -16.99 2.83 -1.67
CA LEU A 402 -15.58 2.54 -1.38
C LEU A 402 -15.24 2.61 0.12
N ALA A 403 -15.92 3.46 0.89
CA ALA A 403 -15.74 3.54 2.34
C ALA A 403 -16.35 2.35 3.10
N VAL A 404 -17.35 1.67 2.53
CA VAL A 404 -17.99 0.50 3.16
C VAL A 404 -17.28 -0.79 2.75
N LEU A 405 -16.82 -0.87 1.49
CA LEU A 405 -16.12 -2.05 1.00
C LEU A 405 -14.75 -2.16 1.66
N PRO A 406 -14.45 -3.26 2.39
CA PRO A 406 -13.13 -3.48 2.96
C PRO A 406 -12.17 -3.93 1.86
N THR A 407 -11.82 -3.00 0.97
CA THR A 407 -10.90 -3.25 -0.17
C THR A 407 -9.55 -3.78 0.31
N GLY A 408 -9.13 -3.45 1.53
CA GLY A 408 -7.96 -4.03 2.19
C GLY A 408 -8.13 -5.48 2.67
N ALA A 409 -9.36 -5.97 2.88
CA ALA A 409 -9.62 -7.38 3.20
C ALA A 409 -9.73 -8.26 1.94
N ALA A 410 -10.03 -7.65 0.79
CA ALA A 410 -10.09 -8.35 -0.50
C ALA A 410 -8.74 -8.92 -0.96
N LEU A 411 -7.64 -8.58 -0.27
CA LEU A 411 -6.31 -9.16 -0.44
C LEU A 411 -6.29 -10.69 -0.21
N HIS A 412 -7.32 -11.25 0.44
CA HIS A 412 -7.47 -12.68 0.68
C HIS A 412 -8.36 -13.40 -0.34
N VAL A 413 -8.94 -12.71 -1.32
CA VAL A 413 -9.71 -13.35 -2.40
C VAL A 413 -8.75 -14.12 -3.28
N GLY A 414 -8.74 -15.45 -3.15
CA GLY A 414 -7.74 -16.31 -3.80
C GLY A 414 -6.36 -16.30 -3.12
N GLY A 415 -6.26 -15.85 -1.86
CA GLY A 415 -5.05 -15.99 -1.02
C GLY A 415 -5.01 -17.35 -0.29
N PRO A 416 -3.89 -17.71 0.36
CA PRO A 416 -3.73 -19.00 1.04
C PRO A 416 -4.83 -19.22 2.06
N ASN A 417 -5.57 -20.33 1.90
CA ASN A 417 -6.17 -20.98 3.05
C ASN A 417 -4.99 -21.43 3.90
N PHE A 418 -4.77 -20.80 5.06
CA PHE A 418 -3.73 -21.20 6.00
C PHE A 418 -4.12 -22.55 6.63
N GLN A 419 -3.98 -23.63 5.86
CA GLN A 419 -4.11 -25.01 6.30
C GLN A 419 -2.73 -25.68 6.30
#